data_AF-A0A2V6T2V8-F1
#
_entry.id   AF-A0A2V6T2V8-F1
#
_cell.length_a   1.000
_cell.length_b   1.000
_cell.length_c   1.000
_cell.angle_alpha   90.00
_cell.angle_beta   90.00
_cell.angle_gamma   90.00
#
_symmetry.space_group_name_H-M   'P 1'
#
loop_
_entity.id
_entity.type
_entity.pdbx_description
1 polymer ?
#
loop_
_entity_poly.entity_id
_entity_poly.type
_entity_poly.pdbx_seq_one_letter_code
_entity_poly.pdbx_strand_id
1 'polypeptide(L)'
;RADLVTLHCPATPENHRLINRERLALMKPTAHLVNTARGSLVDETALHDALTTGGIASAGLDVFEKEPRTTSPLFALGNVIVSPHLAGIDETSEAAMADRAIDAILAVRRGAPPSRECIVNPEALRPR
;
A
#
# COMPACT_ATOMS: atom_id res chain seq x y z
N ARG A 1 17.22 15.48 -4.51
CA ARG A 1 16.48 15.01 -3.31
C ARG A 1 15.07 15.58 -3.38
N ALA A 2 14.04 14.77 -3.12
CA ALA A 2 12.63 15.19 -3.17
C ALA A 2 12.13 15.72 -1.82
N ASP A 3 11.07 16.52 -1.85
CA ASP A 3 10.35 17.00 -0.66
C ASP A 3 9.14 16.11 -0.30
N LEU A 4 8.63 15.37 -1.28
CA LEU A 4 7.57 14.39 -1.10
C LEU A 4 7.98 13.08 -1.78
N VAL A 5 7.83 11.98 -1.07
CA VAL A 5 8.03 10.62 -1.60
C VAL A 5 6.73 9.85 -1.41
N THR A 6 6.16 9.35 -2.50
CA THR A 6 4.91 8.56 -2.48
C THR A 6 5.15 7.17 -3.08
N LEU A 7 4.57 6.15 -2.46
CA LEU A 7 4.73 4.75 -2.88
C LEU A 7 3.50 4.26 -3.65
N HIS A 8 3.73 3.72 -4.84
CA HIS A 8 2.68 3.18 -5.74
C HIS A 8 3.05 1.82 -6.37
N CYS A 9 4.16 1.21 -5.95
CA CYS A 9 4.57 -0.09 -6.44
C CYS A 9 3.84 -1.24 -5.71
N PRO A 10 3.66 -2.41 -6.36
CA PRO A 10 3.21 -3.61 -5.66
C PRO A 10 4.26 -4.06 -4.65
N ALA A 11 3.84 -4.77 -3.60
CA ALA A 11 4.78 -5.47 -2.73
C ALA A 11 5.23 -6.78 -3.38
N THR A 12 6.54 -6.97 -3.47
CA THR A 12 7.19 -8.19 -3.94
C THR A 12 8.31 -8.57 -2.96
N PRO A 13 8.82 -9.81 -3.01
CA PRO A 13 9.96 -10.20 -2.18
C PRO A 13 11.19 -9.29 -2.36
N GLU A 14 11.42 -8.80 -3.57
CA GLU A 14 12.59 -7.99 -3.93
C GLU A 14 12.53 -6.57 -3.39
N ASN A 15 11.33 -6.03 -3.15
CA ASN A 15 11.13 -4.68 -2.65
C ASN A 15 10.59 -4.64 -1.21
N HIS A 16 10.67 -5.75 -0.50
CA HIS A 16 10.36 -5.80 0.91
C HIS A 16 11.21 -4.79 1.69
N ARG A 17 10.56 -3.94 2.49
CA ARG A 17 11.16 -2.79 3.18
C ARG A 17 11.97 -1.91 2.25
N LEU A 18 11.41 -1.64 1.06
CA LEU A 18 11.95 -0.68 0.10
C LEU A 18 12.36 0.62 0.79
N ILE A 19 11.53 1.18 1.67
CA ILE A 19 11.86 2.31 2.53
C ILE A 19 12.36 1.79 3.87
N ASN A 20 13.68 1.62 3.96
CA ASN A 20 14.42 1.20 5.15
C ASN A 20 15.16 2.38 5.80
N ARG A 21 15.85 2.14 6.92
CA ARG A 21 16.64 3.15 7.66
C ARG A 21 17.62 3.91 6.76
N GLU A 22 18.33 3.21 5.89
CA GLU A 22 19.32 3.82 4.99
C GLU A 22 18.67 4.81 4.03
N ARG A 23 17.55 4.43 3.39
CA ARG A 23 16.85 5.31 2.45
C ARG A 23 16.13 6.47 3.14
N LEU A 24 15.60 6.26 4.34
CA LEU A 24 15.08 7.34 5.17
C LEU A 24 16.17 8.37 5.48
N ALA A 25 17.40 7.95 5.78
CA ALA A 25 18.52 8.87 6.02
C ALA A 25 18.96 9.66 4.77
N LEU A 26 18.63 9.18 3.57
CA LEU A 26 18.89 9.91 2.31
C LEU A 26 17.84 10.98 2.01
N MET A 27 16.67 10.92 2.67
CA MET A 27 15.62 11.93 2.51
C MET A 27 16.06 13.28 3.10
N LYS A 28 15.29 14.34 2.82
CA LYS A 28 15.49 15.63 3.48
C LYS A 28 14.84 15.56 4.87
N PRO A 29 15.38 16.25 5.89
CA PRO A 29 14.68 16.47 7.16
C PRO A 29 13.31 17.14 7.00
N THR A 30 13.12 17.91 5.92
CA THR A 30 11.86 18.55 5.55
C THR A 30 10.94 17.67 4.71
N ALA A 31 11.34 16.45 4.36
CA ALA A 31 10.57 15.63 3.42
C ALA A 31 9.40 14.91 4.10
N HIS A 32 8.38 14.61 3.28
CA HIS A 32 7.20 13.85 3.67
C HIS A 32 7.16 12.49 2.96
N LEU A 33 6.77 11.44 3.68
CA LEU A 33 6.55 10.10 3.12
C LEU A 33 5.05 9.79 3.05
N VAL A 34 4.55 9.32 1.92
CA VAL A 34 3.17 8.84 1.76
C VAL A 34 3.17 7.39 1.30
N ASN A 35 2.47 6.51 2.02
CA ASN A 35 2.28 5.13 1.63
C ASN A 35 0.79 4.76 1.59
N THR A 36 0.27 4.64 0.37
CA THR A 36 -1.05 4.08 0.07
C THR A 36 -0.95 2.80 -0.77
N ALA A 37 0.24 2.20 -0.82
CA ALA A 37 0.51 1.00 -1.61
C ALA A 37 0.40 -0.25 -0.74
N ARG A 38 1.49 -0.66 -0.07
CA ARG A 38 1.52 -1.83 0.81
C ARG A 38 2.41 -1.54 2.01
N GLY A 39 1.98 -1.96 3.20
CA GLY A 39 2.73 -1.67 4.43
C GLY A 39 4.11 -2.31 4.47
N SER A 40 4.27 -3.50 3.88
CA SER A 40 5.56 -4.21 3.80
C SER A 40 6.65 -3.48 3.00
N LEU A 41 6.32 -2.42 2.28
CA LEU A 41 7.30 -1.57 1.59
C LEU A 41 8.08 -0.67 2.54
N VAL A 42 7.61 -0.47 3.78
CA VAL A 42 8.21 0.44 4.75
C VAL A 42 8.64 -0.34 5.99
N ASP A 43 9.85 -0.11 6.47
CA ASP A 43 10.25 -0.56 7.80
C ASP A 43 9.62 0.40 8.84
N GLU A 44 8.51 -0.02 9.47
CA GLU A 44 7.73 0.79 10.41
C GLU A 44 8.58 1.28 11.61
N THR A 45 9.51 0.46 12.09
CA THR A 45 10.41 0.81 13.19
C THR A 45 11.40 1.89 12.76
N ALA A 46 12.02 1.73 11.58
CA ALA A 46 12.93 2.75 11.06
C ALA A 46 12.20 4.07 10.75
N LEU A 47 10.95 4.00 10.28
CA LEU A 47 10.11 5.17 10.05
C LEU A 47 9.82 5.91 11.36
N HIS A 48 9.42 5.19 12.41
CA HIS A 48 9.19 5.76 13.73
C HIS A 48 10.44 6.51 14.25
N ASP A 49 11.61 5.89 14.16
CA ASP A 49 12.87 6.53 14.56
C ASP A 49 13.17 7.79 13.73
N ALA A 50 13.00 7.71 12.41
CA ALA A 50 13.25 8.86 11.52
C ALA A 50 12.31 10.04 11.82
N LEU A 51 11.05 9.77 12.17
CA LEU A 51 10.08 10.80 12.53
C LEU A 51 10.37 11.43 13.90
N THR A 52 10.70 10.60 14.89
CA THR A 52 10.96 11.06 16.27
C THR A 52 12.30 11.79 16.41
N THR A 53 13.29 11.46 15.58
CA THR A 53 14.59 12.13 15.57
C THR A 53 14.65 13.33 14.61
N GLY A 54 13.58 13.62 13.88
CA GLY A 54 13.54 14.70 12.89
C GLY A 54 14.34 14.43 11.61
N GLY A 55 14.60 13.15 11.30
CA GLY A 55 15.22 12.72 10.05
C GLY A 55 14.34 12.95 8.82
N ILE A 56 13.01 12.95 8.99
CA ILE A 56 12.02 13.44 8.02
C ILE A 56 10.91 14.21 8.75
N ALA A 57 10.14 15.02 8.01
CA ALA A 57 9.18 15.94 8.61
C ALA A 57 7.89 15.24 9.04
N SER A 58 7.30 14.41 8.18
CA SER A 58 6.04 13.72 8.49
C SER A 58 5.81 12.47 7.62
N ALA A 59 4.80 11.69 7.98
CA ALA A 59 4.31 10.57 7.17
C ALA A 59 2.78 10.51 7.07
N GLY A 60 2.28 10.06 5.93
CA GLY A 60 0.88 9.67 5.70
C GLY A 60 0.79 8.20 5.35
N LEU A 61 0.07 7.41 6.15
CA LEU A 61 0.04 5.95 6.05
C LEU A 61 -1.38 5.42 5.95
N ASP A 62 -1.73 4.77 4.84
CA ASP A 62 -2.99 4.05 4.72
C ASP A 62 -2.83 2.54 5.00
N VAL A 63 -1.59 2.04 4.98
CA VAL A 63 -1.28 0.61 5.01
C VAL A 63 -0.18 0.29 6.02
N PHE A 64 -0.23 -0.92 6.60
CA PHE A 64 0.68 -1.41 7.63
C PHE A 64 1.18 -2.82 7.32
N GLU A 65 2.37 -3.19 7.81
CA GLU A 65 2.99 -4.50 7.55
C GLU A 65 2.09 -5.64 8.06
N LYS A 66 1.39 -5.41 9.18
CA LYS A 66 0.33 -6.29 9.69
C LYS A 66 -0.96 -5.51 9.85
N GLU A 67 -2.00 -6.04 9.22
CA GLU A 67 -3.35 -5.48 9.24
C GLU A 67 -4.37 -6.52 9.75
N PRO A 68 -5.45 -6.09 10.43
CA PRO A 68 -5.74 -4.71 10.82
C PRO A 68 -4.77 -4.20 11.89
N ARG A 69 -4.36 -2.94 11.78
CA ARG A 69 -3.46 -2.31 12.74
C ARG A 69 -4.27 -1.55 13.78
N THR A 70 -4.45 -2.17 14.95
CA THR A 70 -5.19 -1.55 16.06
C THR A 70 -4.29 -0.81 17.05
N THR A 71 -3.00 -1.12 17.09
CA THR A 71 -2.00 -0.44 17.92
C THR A 71 -0.70 -0.22 17.15
N SER A 72 -0.14 0.98 17.22
CA SER A 72 1.16 1.32 16.64
C SER A 72 1.77 2.51 17.38
N PRO A 73 3.09 2.54 17.62
CA PRO A 73 3.74 3.73 18.18
C PRO A 73 3.62 4.94 17.24
N LEU A 74 3.44 4.73 15.93
CA LEU A 74 3.22 5.79 14.95
C LEU A 74 1.92 6.57 15.19
N PHE A 75 0.92 5.98 15.86
CA PHE A 75 -0.36 6.63 16.16
C PHE A 75 -0.24 7.74 17.20
N ALA A 76 0.81 7.73 18.02
CA ALA A 76 1.04 8.75 19.04
C ALA A 76 1.78 9.98 18.49
N LEU A 77 2.29 9.92 17.25
CA LEU A 77 3.11 10.98 16.67
C LEU A 77 2.25 12.06 16.04
N GLY A 78 2.41 13.31 16.48
CA GLY A 78 1.66 14.46 15.95
C GLY A 78 1.99 14.83 14.49
N ASN A 79 3.06 14.25 13.92
CA ASN A 79 3.47 14.41 12.53
C ASN A 79 3.20 13.14 11.70
N VAL A 80 2.21 12.34 12.09
CA VAL A 80 1.73 11.19 11.31
C VAL A 80 0.23 11.28 11.12
N ILE A 81 -0.21 11.10 9.88
CA ILE A 81 -1.63 10.91 9.54
C ILE A 81 -1.82 9.47 9.12
N VAL A 82 -2.88 8.83 9.61
CA VAL A 82 -3.20 7.44 9.30
C VAL A 82 -4.63 7.28 8.79
N SER A 83 -4.84 6.35 7.88
CA SER A 83 -6.15 5.85 7.46
C SER A 83 -6.16 4.32 7.47
N PRO A 84 -7.32 3.67 7.65
CA PRO A 84 -7.38 2.22 7.90
C PRO A 84 -7.52 1.40 6.61
N HIS A 85 -6.56 1.52 5.68
CA HIS A 85 -6.55 0.86 4.37
C HIS A 85 -7.78 1.17 3.52
N LEU A 86 -8.12 2.47 3.43
CA LEU A 86 -9.29 2.98 2.74
C LEU A 86 -8.96 4.03 1.66
N ALA A 87 -7.69 4.30 1.37
CA ALA A 87 -7.32 5.40 0.45
C ALA A 87 -7.89 5.24 -0.98
N GLY A 88 -8.24 4.03 -1.39
CA GLY A 88 -8.87 3.75 -2.69
C GLY A 88 -10.37 3.46 -2.64
N ILE A 89 -11.01 3.58 -1.48
CA ILE A 89 -12.40 3.15 -1.26
C ILE A 89 -13.32 4.37 -1.18
N ASP A 90 -14.16 4.54 -2.20
CA ASP A 90 -15.32 5.42 -2.20
C ASP A 90 -16.54 4.63 -2.72
N GLU A 91 -17.75 5.20 -2.63
CA GLU A 91 -18.99 4.52 -3.05
C GLU A 91 -18.94 4.03 -4.51
N THR A 92 -18.30 4.80 -5.38
CA THR A 92 -18.21 4.49 -6.82
C THR A 92 -17.19 3.38 -7.07
N SER A 93 -16.03 3.46 -6.41
CA SER A 93 -14.96 2.46 -6.56
C SER A 93 -15.37 1.13 -5.94
N GLU A 94 -16.05 1.14 -4.79
CA GLU A 94 -16.58 -0.06 -4.15
C GLU A 94 -17.60 -0.78 -5.05
N ALA A 95 -18.59 -0.04 -5.57
CA ALA A 95 -19.59 -0.60 -6.49
C ALA A 95 -18.94 -1.17 -7.76
N ALA A 96 -18.03 -0.42 -8.38
CA ALA A 96 -17.34 -0.87 -9.60
C ALA A 96 -16.45 -2.11 -9.35
N MET A 97 -15.80 -2.21 -8.20
CA MET A 97 -15.04 -3.41 -7.82
C MET A 97 -15.96 -4.61 -7.61
N ALA A 98 -17.10 -4.42 -6.95
CA ALA A 98 -18.10 -5.47 -6.75
C ALA A 98 -18.65 -5.99 -8.08
N ASP A 99 -19.05 -5.09 -8.98
CA ASP A 99 -19.55 -5.44 -10.31
C ASP A 99 -18.51 -6.25 -11.10
N ARG A 100 -17.26 -5.78 -11.14
CA ARG A 100 -16.16 -6.49 -11.83
C ARG A 100 -15.91 -7.89 -11.26
N ALA A 101 -16.02 -8.05 -9.94
CA ALA A 101 -15.85 -9.35 -9.29
C ALA A 101 -17.01 -10.30 -9.65
N ILE A 102 -18.25 -9.82 -9.61
CA ILE A 102 -19.45 -10.59 -9.96
C ILE A 102 -19.39 -11.02 -11.43
N ASP A 103 -19.06 -10.09 -12.34
CA ASP A 103 -18.93 -10.36 -13.77
C ASP A 103 -17.89 -11.44 -14.05
N ALA A 104 -16.73 -11.37 -13.38
CA ALA A 104 -15.68 -12.38 -13.52
C ALA A 104 -16.15 -13.76 -13.04
N ILE A 105 -16.84 -13.84 -11.90
CA ILE A 105 -17.40 -15.09 -11.37
C ILE A 105 -18.43 -15.69 -12.34
N LEU A 106 -19.34 -14.87 -12.85
CA LEU A 106 -20.39 -15.30 -13.77
C LEU A 106 -19.82 -15.75 -15.13
N ALA A 107 -18.76 -15.10 -15.62
CA ALA A 107 -18.07 -15.52 -16.84
C ALA A 107 -17.49 -16.93 -16.69
N VAL A 108 -16.71 -17.15 -15.63
CA VAL A 108 -16.09 -18.46 -15.33
C VAL A 108 -17.16 -19.54 -15.17
N ARG A 109 -18.26 -19.24 -14.46
CA ARG A 109 -19.38 -20.19 -14.29
C ARG A 109 -20.04 -20.62 -15.61
N ARG A 110 -20.01 -19.78 -16.64
CA ARG A 110 -20.53 -20.08 -17.99
C ARG A 110 -19.50 -20.75 -18.90
N GLY A 111 -18.29 -21.04 -18.42
CA GLY A 111 -17.20 -21.56 -19.25
C GLY A 111 -16.53 -20.51 -20.14
N ALA A 112 -16.76 -19.22 -19.87
CA ALA A 112 -16.10 -18.11 -20.57
C ALA A 112 -14.97 -17.53 -19.70
N PRO A 113 -13.90 -16.98 -20.29
CA PRO A 113 -12.89 -16.26 -19.52
C PRO A 113 -13.46 -14.94 -18.96
N PRO A 114 -13.00 -14.48 -17.78
CA PRO A 114 -13.30 -13.13 -17.32
C PRO A 114 -12.61 -12.07 -18.20
N SER A 115 -12.93 -10.79 -18.00
CA SER A 115 -12.23 -9.69 -18.68
C SER A 115 -10.71 -9.79 -18.50
N ARG A 116 -9.94 -9.49 -19.55
CA ARG A 116 -8.48 -9.56 -19.54
C ARG A 116 -7.84 -8.76 -18.41
N GLU A 117 -8.46 -7.64 -18.05
CA GLU A 117 -8.00 -6.75 -16.97
C GLU A 117 -8.13 -7.38 -15.57
N CYS A 118 -8.96 -8.42 -15.43
CA CYS A 118 -9.16 -9.14 -14.18
C CYS A 118 -8.31 -10.42 -14.10
N ILE A 119 -7.47 -10.70 -15.09
CA ILE A 119 -6.63 -11.90 -15.14
C ILE A 119 -5.19 -11.53 -14.75
N VAL A 120 -4.79 -11.91 -13.53
CA VAL A 120 -3.42 -11.70 -13.03
C VAL A 120 -2.49 -12.84 -13.48
N ASN A 121 -3.02 -14.06 -13.57
CA ASN A 121 -2.30 -15.30 -13.85
C ASN A 121 -2.96 -16.08 -15.01
N PRO A 122 -2.80 -15.63 -16.28
CA PRO A 122 -3.47 -16.22 -17.44
C PRO A 122 -3.18 -17.71 -17.65
N GLU A 123 -2.02 -18.18 -17.21
CA GLU A 123 -1.63 -19.59 -17.27
C GLU A 123 -2.54 -20.50 -16.46
N ALA A 124 -3.21 -19.99 -15.42
CA ALA A 124 -4.15 -20.74 -14.59
C ALA A 124 -5.49 -21.03 -15.29
N LEU A 125 -5.79 -20.35 -16.41
CA LEU A 125 -7.02 -20.54 -17.18
C LEU A 125 -6.90 -21.63 -18.26
N ARG A 126 -5.73 -22.27 -18.40
CA ARG A 126 -5.55 -23.36 -19.35
C ARG A 126 -6.43 -24.55 -18.91
N PRO A 127 -7.17 -25.20 -19.83
CA PRO A 127 -7.90 -26.42 -19.50
C PRO A 127 -6.92 -27.45 -18.92
N ARG A 128 -7.33 -28.11 -17.83
CA ARG A 128 -6.61 -29.29 -17.32
C ARG A 128 -6.73 -30.44 -18.30
#